data_AF-A0A7Y9N176-F1
#
_entry.id   AF-A0A7Y9N176-F1
#
_cell.length_a   1.000
_cell.length_b   1.000
_cell.length_c   1.000
_cell.angle_alpha   90.00
_cell.angle_beta   90.00
_cell.angle_gamma   90.00
#
_symmetry.space_group_name_H-M   'P 1'
#
loop_
_entity.id
_entity.type
_entity.pdbx_description
1 polymer ?
#
loop_
_entity_poly.entity_id
_entity_poly.type
_entity_poly.pdbx_seq_one_letter_code
_entity_poly.pdbx_strand_id
1 'polypeptide(L)'
;MTVTPAMIAVKLGRAAPEPGSITEQQWDMDIDDALMLIQNRAEELDVDMSTISEVKLDYVVREAVAAYIKRPDDATQVSVTVDDGTTARTYQSGKGRIDIIDEWWTLLGLTDPDDSGAFSIDMIPPVGSQHLPWCSLAFGATFCSCGVDIAGKPIFELGEW
;
A
#
# COMPACT_ATOMS: atom_id res chain seq x y z
N MET A 1 -18.93 4.09 11.24
CA MET A 1 -18.92 4.48 9.82
C MET A 1 -20.14 5.34 9.54
N THR A 2 -19.95 6.48 8.88
CA THR A 2 -21.02 7.46 8.64
C THR A 2 -21.25 7.81 7.17
N VAL A 3 -20.48 7.23 6.24
CA VAL A 3 -20.60 7.53 4.80
C VAL A 3 -21.95 7.04 4.27
N THR A 4 -22.67 7.93 3.59
CA THR A 4 -23.95 7.65 2.93
C THR A 4 -23.89 8.03 1.46
N PRO A 5 -24.76 7.46 0.60
CA PRO A 5 -24.88 7.87 -0.80
C PRO A 5 -25.12 9.37 -0.98
N ALA A 6 -25.85 10.00 -0.06
CA ALA A 6 -26.08 11.44 -0.05
C ALA A 6 -24.78 12.26 0.09
N MET A 7 -23.84 11.83 0.94
CA MET A 7 -22.54 12.48 1.08
C MET A 7 -21.68 12.36 -0.18
N ILE A 8 -21.79 11.23 -0.88
CA ILE A 8 -21.12 11.00 -2.16
C ILE A 8 -21.72 11.90 -3.23
N ALA A 9 -23.05 12.04 -3.27
CA ALA A 9 -23.75 12.93 -4.20
C ALA A 9 -23.32 14.40 -4.04
N VAL A 10 -23.26 14.88 -2.78
CA VAL A 10 -22.80 16.24 -2.44
C VAL A 10 -21.42 16.49 -3.01
N LYS A 11 -20.52 15.51 -2.83
CA LYS A 11 -19.15 15.63 -3.33
C LYS A 11 -19.06 15.58 -4.85
N LEU A 12 -19.85 14.75 -5.51
CA LEU A 12 -19.93 14.68 -6.97
C LEU A 12 -20.61 15.92 -7.57
N GLY A 13 -21.19 16.79 -6.74
CA GLY A 13 -21.89 17.99 -7.18
C GLY A 13 -23.17 17.67 -7.94
N ARG A 14 -23.81 16.51 -7.67
CA ARG A 14 -25.03 16.06 -8.32
C ARG A 14 -26.15 15.80 -7.31
N ALA A 15 -27.38 15.76 -7.80
CA ALA A 15 -28.52 15.36 -6.98
C ALA A 15 -28.29 13.97 -6.39
N ALA A 16 -28.67 13.78 -5.13
CA ALA A 16 -28.66 12.48 -4.51
C ALA A 16 -29.60 11.53 -5.28
N PRO A 17 -29.24 10.25 -5.41
CA PRO A 17 -30.16 9.25 -5.92
C PRO A 17 -31.48 9.29 -5.14
N GLU A 18 -32.59 9.01 -5.82
CA GLU A 18 -33.89 8.90 -5.17
C GLU A 18 -33.85 7.74 -4.15
N PRO A 19 -34.44 7.91 -2.95
CA PRO A 19 -34.51 6.85 -1.95
C PRO A 19 -35.16 5.57 -2.50
N GLY A 20 -34.49 4.44 -2.34
CA GLY A 20 -34.91 3.12 -2.84
C GLY A 20 -34.63 2.89 -4.33
N SER A 21 -33.98 3.82 -5.03
CA SER A 21 -33.59 3.61 -6.43
C SER A 21 -32.48 2.56 -6.57
N ILE A 22 -32.43 1.91 -7.73
CA ILE A 22 -31.36 0.95 -8.06
C ILE A 22 -29.98 1.63 -7.97
N THR A 23 -29.89 2.91 -8.32
CA THR A 23 -28.65 3.68 -8.26
C THR A 23 -28.18 3.94 -6.82
N GLU A 24 -29.11 4.17 -5.89
CA GLU A 24 -28.76 4.28 -4.46
C GLU A 24 -28.21 2.96 -3.94
N GLN A 25 -28.93 1.86 -4.20
CA GLN A 25 -28.51 0.51 -3.79
C GLN A 25 -27.16 0.13 -4.39
N GLN A 26 -26.89 0.55 -5.63
CA GLN A 26 -25.58 0.36 -6.24
C GLN A 26 -24.48 1.08 -5.49
N TRP A 27 -24.69 2.34 -5.08
CA TRP A 27 -23.66 3.07 -4.34
C TRP A 27 -23.50 2.52 -2.92
N ASP A 28 -24.55 1.99 -2.30
CA ASP A 28 -24.42 1.27 -1.03
C ASP A 28 -23.54 0.03 -1.19
N MET A 29 -23.76 -0.77 -2.25
CA MET A 29 -22.87 -1.90 -2.58
C MET A 29 -21.43 -1.45 -2.83
N ASP A 30 -21.23 -0.33 -3.55
CA ASP A 30 -19.90 0.23 -3.78
C ASP A 30 -19.23 0.69 -2.46
N ILE A 31 -19.99 1.26 -1.52
CA ILE A 31 -19.50 1.63 -0.18
C ILE A 31 -19.06 0.39 0.60
N ASP A 32 -19.87 -0.67 0.58
CA ASP A 32 -19.60 -1.94 1.25
C ASP A 32 -18.37 -2.64 0.66
N ASP A 33 -18.22 -2.62 -0.67
CA ASP A 33 -17.06 -3.18 -1.36
C ASP A 33 -15.77 -2.44 -0.97
N ALA A 34 -15.81 -1.11 -0.90
CA ALA A 34 -14.67 -0.30 -0.45
C ALA A 34 -14.27 -0.63 1.01
N LEU A 35 -15.25 -0.82 1.89
CA LEU A 35 -15.01 -1.24 3.27
C LEU A 35 -14.40 -2.64 3.34
N MET A 36 -14.94 -3.59 2.58
CA MET A 36 -14.43 -4.95 2.54
C MET A 36 -12.96 -4.97 2.13
N LEU A 37 -12.55 -4.16 1.15
CA LEU A 37 -11.14 -4.05 0.77
C LEU A 37 -10.26 -3.52 1.91
N ILE A 38 -10.74 -2.51 2.64
CA ILE A 38 -10.01 -1.96 3.80
C ILE A 38 -9.92 -2.98 4.93
N GLN A 39 -11.00 -3.72 5.20
CA GLN A 39 -11.05 -4.79 6.20
C GLN A 39 -10.06 -5.90 5.88
N ASN A 40 -10.10 -6.43 4.66
CA ASN A 40 -9.16 -7.47 4.23
C ASN A 40 -7.71 -7.02 4.38
N ARG A 41 -7.40 -5.78 4.01
CA ARG A 41 -6.04 -5.22 4.16
C ARG A 41 -5.64 -5.05 5.62
N ALA A 42 -6.56 -4.66 6.48
CA ALA A 42 -6.32 -4.55 7.92
C ALA A 42 -6.07 -5.93 8.55
N GLU A 43 -6.82 -6.96 8.13
CA GLU A 43 -6.62 -8.35 8.55
C GLU A 43 -5.27 -8.90 8.06
N GLU A 44 -4.85 -8.60 6.83
CA GLU A 44 -3.54 -8.98 6.29
C GLU A 44 -2.39 -8.40 7.14
N LEU A 45 -2.54 -7.19 7.65
CA LEU A 45 -1.53 -6.47 8.43
C LEU A 45 -1.66 -6.69 9.95
N ASP A 46 -2.60 -7.53 10.41
CA ASP A 46 -2.94 -7.76 11.82
C ASP A 46 -3.26 -6.45 12.58
N VAL A 47 -3.86 -5.48 11.89
CA VAL A 47 -4.25 -4.18 12.44
C VAL A 47 -5.73 -4.22 12.81
N ASP A 48 -6.05 -4.02 14.09
CA ASP A 48 -7.45 -3.89 14.51
C ASP A 48 -8.05 -2.59 13.94
N MET A 49 -9.19 -2.73 13.26
CA MET A 49 -9.96 -1.61 12.72
C MET A 49 -10.30 -0.53 13.76
N SER A 50 -10.43 -0.91 15.04
CA SER A 50 -10.71 0.04 16.12
C SER A 50 -9.59 1.08 16.33
N THR A 51 -8.37 0.76 15.89
CA THR A 51 -7.20 1.64 15.98
C THR A 51 -7.18 2.70 14.87
N ILE A 52 -7.92 2.45 13.77
CA ILE A 52 -8.02 3.36 12.63
C ILE A 52 -8.98 4.49 12.98
N SER A 53 -8.56 5.74 12.74
CA SER A 53 -9.43 6.89 12.95
C SER A 53 -10.67 6.83 12.05
N GLU A 54 -11.86 6.81 12.65
CA GLU A 54 -13.14 6.77 11.94
C GLU A 54 -13.28 7.91 10.90
N VAL A 55 -12.76 9.10 11.21
CA VAL A 55 -12.78 10.25 10.29
C VAL A 55 -11.94 9.99 9.03
N LYS A 56 -10.78 9.34 9.18
CA LYS A 56 -9.91 8.99 8.04
C LYS A 56 -10.53 7.89 7.20
N LEU A 57 -11.13 6.90 7.85
CA LEU A 57 -11.83 5.81 7.18
C LEU A 57 -13.00 6.34 6.34
N ASP A 58 -13.86 7.17 6.95
CA ASP A 58 -15.00 7.78 6.25
C ASP A 58 -14.54 8.68 5.09
N TYR A 59 -13.40 9.37 5.25
CA TYR A 59 -12.80 10.16 4.17
C TYR A 59 -12.36 9.27 3.01
N VAL A 60 -11.57 8.22 3.26
CA VAL A 60 -11.02 7.35 2.20
C VAL A 60 -12.13 6.62 1.47
N VAL A 61 -13.14 6.08 2.17
CA VAL A 61 -14.27 5.41 1.52
C VAL A 61 -15.02 6.38 0.59
N ARG A 62 -15.31 7.59 1.07
CA ARG A 62 -15.98 8.62 0.24
C ARG A 62 -15.10 9.09 -0.94
N GLU A 63 -13.78 9.13 -0.78
CA GLU A 63 -12.85 9.42 -1.87
C GLU A 63 -12.82 8.31 -2.91
N ALA A 64 -12.65 7.07 -2.49
CA ALA A 64 -12.58 5.91 -3.37
C ALA A 64 -13.85 5.71 -4.19
N VAL A 65 -15.03 5.72 -3.54
CA VAL A 65 -16.31 5.50 -4.24
C VAL A 65 -16.61 6.67 -5.19
N ALA A 66 -16.36 7.92 -4.79
CA ALA A 66 -16.57 9.06 -5.68
C ALA A 66 -15.63 9.02 -6.91
N ALA A 67 -14.39 8.57 -6.73
CA ALA A 67 -13.44 8.41 -7.82
C ALA A 67 -13.88 7.29 -8.78
N TYR A 68 -14.29 6.15 -8.25
CA TYR A 68 -14.83 5.02 -9.01
C TYR A 68 -16.04 5.42 -9.85
N ILE A 69 -17.03 6.07 -9.22
CA ILE A 69 -18.25 6.52 -9.90
C ILE A 69 -17.96 7.55 -11.01
N LYS A 70 -16.97 8.42 -10.82
CA LYS A 70 -16.59 9.43 -11.82
C LYS A 70 -15.91 8.79 -13.03
N ARG A 71 -15.22 7.66 -12.85
CA ARG A 71 -14.47 6.95 -13.90
C ARG A 71 -14.62 5.44 -13.75
N PRO A 72 -15.79 4.88 -14.08
CA PRO A 72 -15.99 3.43 -14.02
C PRO A 72 -15.14 2.67 -15.05
N ASP A 73 -14.73 3.35 -16.13
CA ASP A 73 -13.90 2.79 -17.19
C ASP A 73 -12.96 3.89 -17.73
N ASP A 74 -11.74 4.00 -17.17
CA ASP A 74 -10.76 5.03 -17.57
C ASP A 74 -10.03 4.60 -18.86
N ALA A 75 -10.74 4.74 -19.99
CA ALA A 75 -10.17 4.56 -21.31
C ALA A 75 -9.47 5.86 -21.77
N THR A 76 -8.15 5.92 -21.66
CA THR A 76 -7.37 7.06 -22.16
C THR A 76 -6.90 6.79 -23.59
N GLN A 77 -7.31 7.62 -24.55
CA GLN A 77 -6.83 7.56 -25.92
C GLN A 77 -5.70 8.57 -26.14
N VAL A 78 -4.54 8.07 -26.57
CA VAL A 78 -3.41 8.89 -27.02
C VAL A 78 -3.35 8.81 -28.54
N SER A 79 -3.72 9.89 -29.22
CA SER A 79 -3.53 10.03 -30.66
C SER A 79 -2.23 10.79 -30.93
N VAL A 80 -1.31 10.16 -31.66
CA VAL A 80 -0.08 10.79 -32.16
C VAL A 80 -0.21 10.93 -33.67
N THR A 81 -0.19 12.17 -34.15
CA THR A 81 -0.21 12.50 -35.58
C THR A 81 1.19 12.90 -36.02
N VAL A 82 1.71 12.24 -37.04
CA VAL A 82 3.01 12.55 -37.65
C VAL A 82 2.80 12.65 -39.15
N ASP A 83 3.02 13.84 -39.71
CA ASP A 83 2.91 14.21 -41.13
C ASP A 83 1.72 13.58 -41.88
N ASP A 84 1.91 12.38 -42.44
CA ASP A 84 0.94 11.67 -43.30
C ASP A 84 0.12 10.58 -42.59
N GLY A 85 0.37 10.34 -41.30
CA GLY A 85 -0.23 9.23 -40.54
C GLY A 85 -0.73 9.64 -39.16
N THR A 86 -1.95 9.22 -38.82
CA THR A 86 -2.47 9.30 -37.46
C THR A 86 -2.43 7.91 -36.82
N THR A 87 -1.75 7.79 -35.68
CA THR A 87 -1.76 6.57 -34.85
C THR A 87 -2.53 6.86 -33.56
N ALA A 88 -3.62 6.13 -33.33
CA ALA A 88 -4.37 6.21 -32.08
C ALA A 88 -4.09 4.94 -31.25
N ARG A 89 -3.69 5.13 -29.98
CA ARG A 89 -3.58 4.06 -28.99
C ARG A 89 -4.59 4.32 -27.89
N THR A 90 -5.51 3.38 -27.72
CA THR A 90 -6.47 3.41 -26.61
C THR A 90 -5.93 2.51 -25.50
N TYR A 91 -5.72 3.09 -24.32
CA TYR A 91 -5.37 2.37 -23.10
C TYR A 91 -6.63 2.27 -22.25
N GLN A 92 -7.10 1.05 -22.01
CA GLN A 92 -8.17 0.78 -21.05
C GLN A 92 -7.51 0.22 -19.79
N SER A 93 -7.48 1.03 -18.73
CA SER A 93 -6.96 0.60 -17.42
C SER A 93 -8.07 0.31 -16.41
N GLY A 94 -9.33 0.55 -16.79
CA GLY A 94 -10.50 0.30 -15.94
C GLY A 94 -10.62 -1.18 -15.60
N LYS A 95 -10.35 -1.53 -14.35
CA LYS A 95 -10.50 -2.91 -13.86
C LYS A 95 -11.96 -3.26 -13.50
N GLY A 96 -12.90 -2.34 -13.74
CA GLY A 96 -14.33 -2.48 -13.44
C GLY A 96 -14.68 -2.54 -11.94
N ARG A 97 -13.68 -2.33 -11.06
CA ARG A 97 -13.80 -2.46 -9.61
C ARG A 97 -13.28 -1.21 -8.91
N ILE A 98 -13.67 -1.05 -7.66
CA ILE A 98 -13.14 0.00 -6.78
C ILE A 98 -11.65 -0.26 -6.56
N ASP A 99 -10.86 0.79 -6.71
CA ASP A 99 -9.42 0.78 -6.47
C ASP A 99 -9.09 1.87 -5.45
N ILE A 100 -8.28 1.52 -4.46
CA ILE A 100 -7.83 2.45 -3.41
C ILE A 100 -6.37 2.76 -3.70
N ILE A 101 -6.06 4.03 -3.90
CA ILE A 101 -4.69 4.47 -4.24
C ILE A 101 -3.74 4.37 -3.03
N ASP A 102 -2.45 4.21 -3.30
CA ASP A 102 -1.38 4.05 -2.30
C ASP A 102 -1.32 5.21 -1.28
N GLU A 103 -1.64 6.43 -1.71
CA GLU A 103 -1.71 7.59 -0.84
C GLU A 103 -2.80 7.45 0.25
N TRP A 104 -3.93 6.80 -0.09
CA TRP A 104 -5.01 6.56 0.86
C TRP A 104 -4.68 5.40 1.79
N TRP A 105 -3.99 4.36 1.32
CA TRP A 105 -3.45 3.32 2.19
C TRP A 105 -2.48 3.90 3.22
N THR A 106 -1.59 4.79 2.78
CA THR A 106 -0.65 5.53 3.64
C THR A 106 -1.39 6.38 4.67
N LEU A 107 -2.47 7.06 4.28
CA LEU A 107 -3.27 7.88 5.19
C LEU A 107 -3.90 7.05 6.32
N LEU A 108 -4.38 5.85 5.99
CA LEU A 108 -4.95 4.89 6.94
C LEU A 108 -3.89 4.20 7.81
N GLY A 109 -2.61 4.29 7.43
CA GLY A 109 -1.53 3.55 8.08
C GLY A 109 -1.57 2.05 7.75
N LEU A 110 -2.25 1.67 6.67
CA LEU A 110 -2.38 0.29 6.17
C LEU A 110 -1.38 0.03 5.04
N THR A 111 -0.16 0.49 5.24
CA THR A 111 0.98 0.24 4.35
C THR A 111 1.89 -0.75 5.03
N ASP A 112 2.43 -1.71 4.26
CA ASP A 112 3.48 -2.57 4.79
C ASP A 112 4.67 -1.70 5.23
N PRO A 113 5.27 -1.94 6.40
CA PRO A 113 6.51 -1.27 6.78
C PRO A 113 7.64 -1.55 5.77
N ASP A 114 7.51 -2.61 4.96
CA ASP A 114 8.45 -3.02 3.92
C ASP A 114 8.15 -2.42 2.53
N ASP A 115 7.02 -1.72 2.34
CA ASP A 115 6.70 -1.03 1.07
C ASP A 115 7.55 0.25 0.87
N SER A 116 8.37 0.64 1.85
CA SER A 116 9.43 1.64 1.66
C SER A 116 10.63 1.05 0.90
N GLY A 117 10.39 0.62 -0.34
CA GLY A 117 11.40 0.29 -1.33
C GLY A 117 12.00 -1.11 -1.18
N ALA A 118 12.03 -1.83 -2.31
CA ALA A 118 12.76 -3.08 -2.53
C ALA A 118 14.29 -3.01 -2.27
N PHE A 119 14.77 -1.92 -1.65
CA PHE A 119 16.14 -1.67 -1.23
C PHE A 119 16.14 -1.01 0.15
N SER A 120 15.93 -1.80 1.21
CA SER A 120 16.35 -1.37 2.54
C SER A 120 17.88 -1.45 2.60
N ILE A 121 18.55 -0.30 2.53
CA ILE A 121 19.98 -0.24 2.81
C ILE A 121 20.11 -0.29 4.33
N ASP A 122 20.61 -1.42 4.84
CA ASP A 122 21.06 -1.52 6.21
C ASP A 122 22.17 -0.48 6.43
N MET A 123 21.80 0.60 7.13
CA MET A 123 22.71 1.70 7.48
C MET A 123 23.52 1.39 8.73
N ILE A 124 23.44 0.17 9.31
CA ILE A 124 24.42 -0.27 10.28
C ILE A 124 25.77 -0.30 9.55
N PRO A 125 26.68 0.66 9.86
CA PRO A 125 28.00 0.56 9.28
C PRO A 125 28.60 -0.75 9.80
N PRO A 126 29.38 -1.51 9.00
CA PRO A 126 30.06 -2.71 9.48
C PRO A 126 31.19 -2.28 10.43
N VAL A 127 30.84 -1.77 11.61
CA VAL A 127 31.72 -1.42 12.71
C VAL A 127 31.78 -2.59 13.67
N GLY A 128 32.01 -3.78 13.12
CA GLY A 128 32.19 -5.00 13.88
C GLY A 128 32.82 -6.04 12.99
N SER A 129 33.96 -6.58 13.42
CA SER A 129 34.60 -7.70 12.76
C SER A 129 33.65 -8.89 12.80
N GLN A 130 33.16 -9.33 11.63
CA GLN A 130 32.20 -10.42 11.52
C GLN A 130 32.86 -11.73 11.95
N HIS A 131 32.28 -12.41 12.95
CA HIS A 131 32.79 -13.66 13.49
C HIS A 131 31.90 -14.82 13.05
N LEU A 132 32.46 -15.73 12.26
CA LEU A 132 31.75 -16.93 11.81
C LEU A 132 31.79 -18.02 12.90
N PRO A 133 30.72 -18.83 13.07
CA PRO A 133 30.66 -19.87 14.11
C PRO A 133 31.84 -20.86 14.10
N TRP A 134 32.38 -21.18 12.92
CA TRP A 134 33.54 -22.08 12.79
C TRP A 134 34.83 -21.52 13.41
N CYS A 135 34.97 -20.19 13.52
CA CYS A 135 36.12 -19.55 14.17
C CYS A 135 36.14 -19.82 15.69
N SER A 136 34.97 -19.80 16.34
CA SER A 136 34.82 -20.20 17.75
C SER A 136 35.21 -21.66 17.95
N LEU A 137 34.78 -22.51 17.01
CA LEU A 137 34.94 -23.95 17.10
C LEU A 137 36.39 -24.41 16.88
N ALA A 138 37.13 -23.74 15.99
CA ALA A 138 38.50 -24.11 15.63
C ALA A 138 39.59 -23.40 16.45
N PHE A 139 39.32 -22.18 16.96
CA PHE A 139 40.34 -21.33 17.59
C PHE A 139 39.95 -20.81 18.98
N GLY A 140 38.90 -21.38 19.59
CA GLY A 140 38.54 -21.14 20.99
C GLY A 140 38.02 -19.75 21.29
N ALA A 141 37.45 -19.06 20.29
CA ALA A 141 36.88 -17.70 20.38
C ALA A 141 37.85 -16.59 20.84
N THR A 142 39.15 -16.90 21.02
CA THR A 142 40.19 -15.96 21.43
C THR A 142 41.03 -15.42 20.27
N PHE A 143 40.98 -16.06 19.09
CA PHE A 143 41.69 -15.63 17.88
C PHE A 143 40.88 -15.95 16.61
N CYS A 144 40.89 -15.07 15.60
CA CYS A 144 40.32 -15.33 14.26
C CYS A 144 41.45 -15.69 13.27
N SER A 145 41.24 -16.69 12.41
CA SER A 145 42.13 -17.02 11.28
C SER A 145 42.29 -15.87 10.27
N CYS A 146 41.38 -14.90 10.31
CA CYS A 146 41.38 -13.67 9.54
C CYS A 146 42.34 -12.58 10.06
N GLY A 147 43.03 -12.81 11.19
CA GLY A 147 44.04 -11.88 11.73
C GLY A 147 43.48 -10.66 12.46
N VAL A 148 42.18 -10.62 12.75
CA VAL A 148 41.55 -9.56 13.56
C VAL A 148 41.85 -9.79 15.04
N ASP A 149 42.45 -8.79 15.68
CA ASP A 149 42.69 -8.72 17.13
C ASP A 149 41.37 -8.55 17.90
N ILE A 150 41.14 -9.40 18.90
CA ILE A 150 39.91 -9.48 19.72
C ILE A 150 39.94 -8.45 20.88
N ALA A 151 41.02 -7.68 21.03
CA ALA A 151 41.22 -6.74 22.13
C ALA A 151 40.44 -5.41 22.00
N GLY A 152 39.10 -5.46 22.11
CA GLY A 152 38.33 -4.30 22.58
C GLY A 152 37.04 -3.91 21.85
N LYS A 153 36.47 -4.78 21.01
CA LYS A 153 35.14 -4.55 20.39
C LYS A 153 34.21 -5.74 20.63
N PRO A 154 32.90 -5.51 20.82
CA PRO A 154 31.93 -6.60 20.91
C PRO A 154 31.89 -7.41 19.61
N ILE A 155 31.88 -8.73 19.75
CA ILE A 155 31.73 -9.68 18.65
C ILE A 155 30.24 -9.98 18.47
N PHE A 156 29.77 -9.97 17.23
CA PHE A 156 28.44 -10.45 16.86
C PHE A 156 28.59 -11.75 16.07
N GLU A 157 27.94 -12.81 16.53
CA GLU A 157 27.85 -14.06 15.78
C GLU A 157 26.83 -13.87 14.64
N LEU A 158 27.25 -14.23 13.43
CA LEU A 158 26.32 -14.32 12.31
C LEU A 158 25.55 -15.64 12.42
N GLY A 159 24.23 -15.57 12.37
CA GLY A 159 23.37 -16.75 12.28
C GLY A 159 23.62 -17.53 10.98
N GLU A 160 23.48 -18.85 11.06
CA GLU A 160 23.53 -19.71 9.87
C GLU A 160 22.25 -19.49 9.05
N TRP A 161 22.43 -19.17 7.76
CA TRP A 161 21.34 -19.13 6.77
C TRP A 161 21.20 -20.50 6.11
#